data_AF-A0A2N3BAD9-F1
#
_entry.id   AF-A0A2N3BAD9-F1
#
_cell.length_a   1.000
_cell.length_b   1.000
_cell.length_c   1.000
_cell.angle_alpha   90.00
_cell.angle_beta   90.00
_cell.angle_gamma   90.00
#
_symmetry.space_group_name_H-M   'P 1'
#
loop_
_entity.id
_entity.type
_entity.pdbx_description
1 polymer ?
#
loop_
_entity_poly.entity_id
_entity_poly.type
_entity_poly.pdbx_seq_one_letter_code
_entity_poly.pdbx_strand_id
1 'polypeptide(L)' 'MALANHSEITCPVCGHRKVEEMPTDACQFFYECAQCSTVLRPKPGDCCVFCSYGSEACPSIQAARAAPDAGAAGGCAC' A
#
# COMPACT_ATOMS: atom_id res chain seq x y z
N MET A 1 -18.29 2.35 -4.85
CA MET A 1 -17.36 1.53 -4.05
C MET A 1 -16.10 2.36 -3.84
N ALA A 2 -15.93 2.91 -2.64
CA ALA A 2 -14.76 3.74 -2.33
C ALA A 2 -13.63 2.81 -1.91
N LEU A 3 -12.53 2.79 -2.69
CA LEU A 3 -11.29 2.22 -2.19
C LEU A 3 -10.88 3.06 -0.98
N ALA A 4 -10.60 2.40 0.15
CA ALA A 4 -10.11 3.06 1.34
C ALA A 4 -8.76 3.70 1.00
N ASN A 5 -8.78 5.02 0.75
CA ASN A 5 -7.62 5.79 0.33
C ASN A 5 -6.83 6.28 1.53
N HIS A 6 -6.96 5.66 2.71
CA HIS A 6 -6.34 6.09 3.95
C HIS A 6 -5.71 4.90 4.68
N SER A 7 -4.49 5.07 5.15
CA SER A 7 -3.76 4.09 5.96
C SER A 7 -3.06 4.78 7.12
N GLU A 8 -3.06 4.14 8.28
CA GLU A 8 -2.26 4.59 9.42
C GLU A 8 -0.83 4.08 9.23
N ILE A 9 0.09 4.97 8.87
CA ILE A 9 1.52 4.66 8.85
C ILE A 9 2.11 4.86 10.23
N THR A 10 2.76 3.81 10.75
CA THR A 10 3.44 3.83 12.04
C THR A 10 4.95 3.91 11.83
N CYS A 11 5.57 4.97 12.34
CA CYS A 11 7.01 5.13 12.28
C CYS A 11 7.71 4.22 13.31
N PRO A 12 8.56 3.27 12.89
CA PRO A 12 9.26 2.37 13.81
C PRO A 12 10.40 3.05 14.59
N VAL A 13 10.78 4.27 14.20
CA VAL A 13 11.89 5.02 14.81
C VAL A 13 11.44 5.78 16.06
N CYS A 14 10.28 6.45 16.00
CA CYS A 14 9.75 7.24 17.10
C CYS A 14 8.40 6.75 17.66
N GLY A 15 7.75 5.79 17.01
CA GLY A 15 6.41 5.31 17.37
C GLY A 15 5.26 6.23 16.94
N HIS A 16 5.55 7.32 16.22
CA HIS A 16 4.52 8.22 15.70
C HIS A 16 3.62 7.53 14.69
N ARG A 17 2.30 7.72 14.82
CA ARG A 17 1.31 7.19 13.89
C ARG A 17 0.60 8.34 13.22
N LYS A 18 0.46 8.24 11.90
CA LYS A 18 -0.24 9.25 11.12
C LYS A 18 -1.13 8.56 10.09
N VAL A 19 -2.37 9.02 9.99
CA VAL A 19 -3.26 8.61 8.92
C VAL A 19 -2.93 9.45 7.70
N GLU A 20 -2.47 8.79 6.65
CA GLU A 20 -2.13 9.41 5.37
C GLU A 20 -3.00 8.83 4.29
N GLU A 21 -3.29 9.64 3.28
CA GLU A 21 -4.05 9.17 2.15
C GLU A 21 -3.14 8.33 1.23
N MET A 22 -3.42 7.04 1.08
CA MET A 22 -2.78 6.18 0.08
C MET A 22 -3.33 6.53 -1.30
N PRO A 23 -2.54 7.12 -2.19
CA PRO A 23 -2.96 7.28 -3.58
C PRO A 23 -3.15 5.90 -4.20
N THR A 24 -4.33 5.66 -4.78
CA THR A 24 -4.61 4.44 -5.55
C THR A 24 -3.79 4.38 -6.85
N ASP A 25 -3.21 5.52 -7.26
CA ASP A 25 -2.51 5.71 -8.52
C ASP A 25 -0.98 5.49 -8.42
N ALA A 26 -0.41 5.43 -7.21
CA ALA A 26 1.05 5.30 -7.04
C ALA A 26 1.48 4.63 -5.73
N CYS A 27 2.56 3.85 -5.78
CA CYS A 27 3.21 3.29 -4.59
C CYS A 27 4.19 4.27 -3.97
N GLN A 28 3.97 4.63 -2.70
CA GLN A 28 4.87 5.50 -1.96
C GLN A 28 6.07 4.72 -1.41
N PHE A 29 7.24 4.90 -2.04
CA PHE A 29 8.50 4.23 -1.67
C PHE A 29 9.27 4.94 -0.56
N PHE A 30 9.07 6.24 -0.39
CA PHE A 30 9.74 7.03 0.63
C PHE A 30 8.69 7.78 1.42
N TYR A 31 8.73 7.62 2.74
CA TYR A 31 7.87 8.36 3.65
C TYR A 31 8.73 9.12 4.65
N GLU A 32 8.59 10.43 4.65
CA GLU A 32 9.22 11.26 5.67
C GLU A 32 8.29 11.42 6.87
N CYS A 33 8.75 10.98 8.04
CA CYS A 33 7.97 11.13 9.25
C CYS A 33 7.90 12.60 9.68
N ALA A 34 6.70 13.17 9.78
CA ALA A 34 6.52 14.57 10.20
C ALA A 34 7.01 14.87 11.64
N GLN A 35 7.21 13.84 12.48
CA GLN A 35 7.60 14.01 13.88
C GLN A 35 9.11 13.92 14.12
N CYS A 36 9.84 13.18 13.29
CA CYS A 36 11.29 12.99 13.44
C CYS A 36 12.09 13.25 12.16
N SER A 37 11.41 13.66 11.08
CA SER A 37 11.96 13.89 9.74
C SER A 37 12.82 12.74 9.20
N THR A 38 12.57 11.52 9.68
CA THR A 38 13.27 10.33 9.20
C THR A 38 12.60 9.84 7.93
N VAL A 39 13.41 9.50 6.92
CA VAL A 39 12.92 8.91 5.68
C VAL A 39 12.85 7.39 5.86
N LEU A 40 11.63 6.89 5.99
CA LEU A 40 11.32 5.47 6.02
C LEU A 40 11.32 4.91 4.60
N ARG A 41 11.88 3.70 4.47
CA ARG A 41 11.93 2.93 3.22
C ARG A 41 11.23 1.59 3.43
N PRO A 42 10.52 1.06 2.42
CA PRO A 42 9.87 -0.25 2.51
C PRO A 42 10.91 -1.34 2.68
N LYS A 43 10.49 -2.44 3.32
CA LYS A 43 11.32 -3.63 3.46
C LYS A 43 11.49 -4.32 2.11
N PRO A 44 12.61 -5.03 1.89
CA PRO A 44 12.79 -5.82 0.68
C PRO A 44 11.71 -6.91 0.63
N GLY A 45 10.82 -6.83 -0.36
CA GLY A 45 9.66 -7.71 -0.51
C GLY A 45 8.31 -6.99 -0.47
N ASP A 46 8.27 -5.75 0.02
CA ASP A 46 7.06 -4.92 0.03
C ASP A 46 7.09 -3.86 -1.09
N CYS A 47 5.91 -3.52 -1.63
CA CYS A 47 5.79 -2.56 -2.72
C CYS A 47 5.76 -1.07 -2.29
N CYS A 48 5.37 -0.78 -1.06
CA CYS A 48 5.13 0.57 -0.55
C CYS A 48 5.45 0.63 0.96
N VAL A 49 5.80 1.81 1.49
CA VAL A 49 5.99 2.03 2.94
C VAL A 49 4.75 1.65 3.75
N PHE A 50 3.57 1.79 3.15
CA PHE A 50 2.30 1.38 3.74
C PHE A 50 2.13 -0.15 3.81
N CYS A 51 2.67 -0.93 2.87
CA CYS A 51 2.65 -2.40 3.01
C CYS A 51 3.58 -2.88 4.14
N SER A 52 4.71 -2.18 4.36
CA SER A 52 5.64 -2.55 5.43
C SER A 52 5.26 -2.04 6.82
N TYR A 53 4.72 -0.82 6.90
CA TYR A 53 4.48 -0.10 8.17
C TYR A 53 3.05 0.45 8.32
N GLY A 54 2.20 0.27 7.31
CA GLY A 54 0.80 0.64 7.36
C GLY A 54 -0.05 -0.43 8.02
N SER A 55 -1.22 -0.02 8.49
CA SER A 55 -2.23 -0.92 9.06
C SER A 55 -3.03 -1.68 8.00
N GLU A 56 -3.31 -1.05 6.85
CA GLU A 56 -4.11 -1.61 5.75
C GLU A 56 -3.23 -1.91 4.53
N ALA A 57 -3.55 -2.98 3.80
CA ALA A 57 -2.83 -3.36 2.59
C ALA A 57 -3.01 -2.32 1.46
N CYS A 58 -1.96 -2.09 0.65
CA CYS A 58 -2.01 -1.13 -0.47
C CYS A 58 -3.21 -1.44 -1.43
N PRO A 59 -3.87 -0.42 -2.00
CA PRO A 59 -5.12 -0.58 -2.76
C PRO A 59 -5.02 -1.55 -3.94
N SER A 60 -3.84 -1.67 -4.56
CA SER A 60 -3.54 -2.65 -5.60
C SER A 60 -3.74 -4.10 -5.15
N ILE A 61 -3.41 -4.42 -3.90
CA ILE A 61 -3.62 -5.75 -3.31
C ILE A 61 -5.09 -5.95 -2.96
N GLN A 62 -5.77 -4.90 -2.47
CA GLN A 62 -7.21 -4.94 -2.18
C GLN A 62 -8.02 -5.16 -3.46
N ALA A 63 -7.68 -4.47 -4.55
CA ALA A 63 -8.27 -4.65 -5.87
C ALA A 63 -8.00 -6.06 -6.42
N ALA A 64 -6.76 -6.57 -6.28
CA ALA A 64 -6.41 -7.92 -6.69
C ALA A 64 -7.16 -9.02 -5.90
N ARG A 65 -7.45 -8.79 -4.60
CA ARG A 65 -8.25 -9.71 -3.78
C ARG A 65 -9.75 -9.58 -4.01
N ALA A 66 -10.23 -8.40 -4.41
CA ALA A 66 -11.64 -8.14 -4.65
C ALA A 66 -12.16 -8.71 -5.99
N ALA A 67 -11.26 -9.06 -6.93
CA ALA A 67 -11.62 -9.65 -8.20
C ALA A 67 -11.23 -11.15 -8.25
N PRO A 68 -12.18 -12.10 -8.11
CA PRO A 68 -11.94 -13.50 -8.44
C PRO A 68 -11.98 -13.79 -9.96
N ASP A 69 -12.10 -12.79 -10.84
CA ASP A 69 -12.21 -13.04 -12.29
C ASP A 69 -11.92 -11.79 -13.14
N ALA A 70 -10.65 -11.47 -13.38
CA ALA A 70 -10.30 -10.63 -14.52
C ALA A 70 -8.92 -11.00 -15.09
N GLY A 71 -8.88 -12.15 -15.76
CA GLY A 71 -7.97 -12.38 -16.88
C GLY A 71 -7.10 -13.63 -16.82
N ALA A 72 -7.58 -14.73 -17.43
CA ALA A 72 -6.81 -15.54 -18.39
C ALA A 72 -7.57 -16.83 -18.78
N ALA A 73 -8.22 -16.82 -19.95
CA ALA A 73 -8.40 -18.03 -20.74
C ALA A 73 -8.02 -17.68 -22.19
N GLY A 74 -6.72 -17.80 -22.47
CA GLY A 74 -6.25 -17.95 -23.84
C GLY A 74 -6.74 -19.28 -24.41
N GLY A 75 -7.22 -19.24 -25.65
CA GLY A 75 -7.08 -20.29 -26.67
C GLY A 75 -7.54 -21.71 -26.35
N CYS A 76 -8.76 -22.04 -26.76
CA CYS A 76 -8.99 -23.08 -27.77
C CYS A 76 -10.38 -22.89 -28.37
N ALA A 77 -10.42 -22.51 -29.65
CA ALA A 77 -11.61 -22.63 -30.46
C ALA A 77 -11.77 -24.12 -30.85
N CYS A 78 -12.90 -24.72 -30.49
CA CYS A 78 -13.38 -25.96 -31.05
C CYS A 78 -14.85 -25.78 -31.46
#